data_AF-K2BYX3-F1
#
_entry.id   AF-K2BYX3-F1
#
_cell.length_a   1.000
_cell.length_b   1.000
_cell.length_c   1.000
_cell.angle_alpha   90.00
_cell.angle_beta   90.00
_cell.angle_gamma   90.00
#
_symmetry.space_group_name_H-M   'P 1'
#
loop_
_entity.id
_entity.type
_entity.pdbx_description
1 polymer ?
#
loop_
_entity_poly.entity_id
_entity_poly.type
_entity_poly.pdbx_seq_one_letter_code
_entity_poly.pdbx_strand_id
1 'polypeptide(L)'
;MDLSGGKYRLFHYRDREKREIDFLIEREDKALLGIEIKAGSAIGEADFKHLKWFRDNIAKNTPFIGVVLYTGSESGSMGKQLHAMPMSALWQT
;
A
#
# COMPACT_ATOMS: atom_id res chain seq x y z
N MET A 1 -4.87 -14.37 16.98
CA MET A 1 -3.47 -14.80 17.05
C MET A 1 -2.73 -14.09 15.93
N ASP A 2 -1.67 -13.36 16.24
CA ASP A 2 -0.82 -12.77 15.20
C ASP A 2 -0.01 -13.88 14.53
N LEU A 3 -0.24 -14.11 13.23
CA LEU A 3 0.45 -15.15 12.46
C LEU A 3 1.91 -14.78 12.16
N SER A 4 2.28 -13.50 12.30
CA SER A 4 3.62 -13.02 11.99
C SER A 4 4.66 -13.37 13.08
N GLY A 5 4.21 -13.77 14.27
CA GLY A 5 5.09 -13.96 15.41
C GLY A 5 5.79 -12.66 15.85
N GLY A 6 5.17 -11.51 15.63
CA GLY A 6 5.74 -10.19 15.92
C GLY A 6 6.65 -9.60 14.83
N LYS A 7 6.93 -10.35 13.75
CA LYS A 7 7.83 -9.90 12.66
C LYS A 7 7.24 -8.80 11.79
N TYR A 8 5.91 -8.71 11.75
CA TYR A 8 5.17 -7.74 10.96
C TYR A 8 4.06 -7.14 11.81
N ARG A 9 3.97 -5.81 11.83
CA ARG A 9 2.89 -5.11 12.52
C ARG A 9 1.95 -4.53 11.48
N LEU A 10 0.66 -4.84 11.62
CA LEU A 10 -0.40 -4.37 10.72
C LEU A 10 -1.16 -3.22 11.37
N PHE A 11 -1.35 -2.13 10.62
CA PHE A 11 -2.10 -0.96 11.03
C PHE A 11 -3.09 -0.53 9.96
N HIS A 12 -4.05 0.28 10.37
CA HIS A 12 -4.83 1.14 9.49
C HIS A 12 -4.39 2.58 9.73
N TYR A 13 -4.13 3.35 8.67
CA TYR A 13 -3.71 4.75 8.80
C TYR A 13 -4.85 5.67 8.38
N ARG A 14 -5.16 6.65 9.24
CA ARG A 14 -6.08 7.75 8.91
C ARG A 14 -5.71 9.03 9.63
N ASP A 15 -5.85 10.17 8.96
CA ASP A 15 -5.61 11.48 9.57
C ASP A 15 -6.79 12.46 9.45
N ARG A 16 -6.59 13.67 9.99
CA ARG A 16 -7.60 14.74 10.03
C ARG A 16 -7.94 15.31 8.66
N GLU A 17 -7.03 15.21 7.70
CA GLU A 17 -7.23 15.64 6.31
C GLU A 17 -7.88 14.55 5.46
N LYS A 18 -8.42 13.50 6.13
CA LYS A 18 -9.06 12.33 5.50
C LYS A 18 -8.14 11.58 4.55
N ARG A 19 -6.83 11.59 4.81
CA ARG A 19 -5.91 10.68 4.13
C ARG A 19 -5.99 9.33 4.78
N GLU A 20 -6.05 8.27 3.98
CA GLU A 20 -6.30 6.91 4.44
C GLU A 20 -5.39 5.92 3.72
N ILE A 21 -4.93 4.90 4.44
CA ILE A 21 -4.30 3.71 3.87
C ILE A 21 -4.93 2.51 4.58
N ASP A 22 -5.57 1.63 3.81
CA ASP A 22 -6.34 0.50 4.34
C ASP A 22 -5.47 -0.40 5.21
N PHE A 23 -4.29 -0.77 4.71
CA PHE A 23 -3.32 -1.58 5.41
C PHE A 23 -1.92 -0.96 5.33
N LEU A 24 -1.33 -0.71 6.48
CA LEU A 24 0.07 -0.34 6.62
C LEU A 24 0.80 -1.44 7.38
N ILE A 25 1.79 -2.06 6.74
CA ILE A 25 2.59 -3.13 7.32
C ILE A 25 3.98 -2.56 7.66
N GLU A 26 4.37 -2.64 8.93
CA GLU A 26 5.70 -2.32 9.42
C GLU A 26 6.49 -3.61 9.66
N ARG A 27 7.69 -3.68 9.09
CA ARG A 27 8.68 -4.74 9.36
C ARG A 27 9.57 -4.38 10.55
N GLU A 28 10.24 -5.36 11.12
CA GLU A 28 11.21 -5.15 12.21
C GLU A 28 12.31 -4.13 11.87
N ASP A 29 12.73 -4.05 10.61
CA ASP A 29 13.73 -3.08 10.09
C ASP A 29 13.14 -1.69 9.79
N LYS A 30 11.92 -1.42 10.25
CA LYS A 30 11.15 -0.19 10.01
C LYS A 30 10.72 0.03 8.56
N ALA A 31 10.99 -0.88 7.64
CA ALA A 31 10.43 -0.77 6.29
C ALA A 31 8.89 -0.84 6.33
N LEU A 32 8.27 -0.02 5.50
CA LEU A 32 6.82 0.16 5.44
C LEU A 32 6.27 -0.31 4.09
N LEU A 33 5.15 -1.01 4.13
CA LEU A 33 4.34 -1.36 2.95
C LEU A 33 2.92 -0.81 3.17
N GLY A 34 2.53 0.14 2.33
CA GLY A 34 1.16 0.65 2.28
C GLY A 34 0.35 -0.05 1.20
N ILE A 35 -0.86 -0.50 1.52
CA ILE A 35 -1.77 -1.15 0.60
C ILE A 35 -3.12 -0.44 0.66
N GLU A 36 -3.62 -0.03 -0.51
CA GLU A 36 -5.01 0.40 -0.71
C GLU A 36 -5.77 -0.65 -1.53
N ILE A 37 -7.06 -0.81 -1.26
CA ILE A 37 -7.96 -1.73 -1.97
C ILE A 37 -8.96 -0.95 -2.80
N LYS A 38 -9.09 -1.31 -4.08
CA LYS A 38 -10.05 -0.69 -5.00
C LYS A 38 -10.91 -1.72 -5.70
N ALA A 39 -12.23 -1.56 -5.61
CA ALA A 39 -13.17 -2.46 -6.30
C ALA A 39 -13.25 -2.22 -7.83
N GLY A 40 -12.75 -1.08 -8.31
CA GLY A 40 -12.74 -0.73 -9.73
C GLY A 40 -11.68 -1.50 -10.53
N SER A 41 -12.00 -1.81 -11.79
CA SER A 41 -11.11 -2.54 -12.70
C SER A 41 -10.12 -1.65 -13.45
N ALA A 42 -10.26 -0.33 -13.33
CA ALA A 42 -9.33 0.66 -13.85
C ALA A 42 -8.69 1.42 -12.68
N ILE A 43 -7.40 1.73 -12.85
CA ILE A 43 -6.58 2.42 -11.86
C ILE A 43 -5.92 3.64 -12.52
N GLY A 44 -5.81 4.74 -11.78
CA GLY A 44 -5.11 5.95 -12.23
C GLY A 44 -4.31 6.60 -11.11
N GLU A 45 -3.59 7.68 -11.45
CA GLU A 45 -2.71 8.37 -10.49
C GLU A 45 -3.43 8.86 -9.23
N ALA A 46 -4.71 9.25 -9.36
CA ALA A 46 -5.51 9.74 -8.24
C ALA A 46 -5.72 8.67 -7.15
N ASP A 47 -5.66 7.39 -7.52
CA ASP A 47 -5.81 6.26 -6.59
C ASP A 47 -4.55 6.03 -5.75
N PHE A 48 -3.45 6.71 -6.07
CA PHE A 48 -2.20 6.64 -5.31
C PHE A 48 -1.99 7.88 -4.43
N LYS A 49 -2.96 8.81 -4.38
CA LYS A 49 -2.74 10.12 -3.75
C LYS A 49 -2.37 10.00 -2.26
N HIS A 50 -2.96 9.06 -1.52
CA HIS A 50 -2.68 8.91 -0.10
C HIS A 50 -1.35 8.19 0.12
N LEU A 51 -1.08 7.10 -0.60
CA LEU A 51 0.22 6.42 -0.61
C LEU A 51 1.37 7.38 -0.98
N LYS A 52 1.19 8.19 -2.02
CA LYS A 52 2.17 9.19 -2.47
C LYS A 52 2.44 10.22 -1.38
N TRP A 53 1.38 10.78 -0.78
CA TRP A 53 1.52 11.72 0.32
C TRP A 53 2.23 11.08 1.52
N PHE A 54 1.86 9.86 1.89
CA PHE A 54 2.45 9.17 3.03
C PHE A 54 3.94 8.91 2.82
N ARG A 55 4.33 8.43 1.64
CA ARG A 55 5.74 8.27 1.22
C ARG A 55 6.52 9.57 1.36
N ASP A 56 5.98 10.66 0.85
CA ASP A 56 6.71 11.93 0.74
C ASP A 56 6.79 12.71 2.07
N ASN A 57 5.92 12.39 3.04
CA ASN A 57 5.80 13.13 4.30
C ASN A 57 6.15 12.27 5.52
N ILE A 58 5.40 11.19 5.75
CA ILE A 58 5.52 10.38 6.96
C ILE A 58 6.69 9.40 6.84
N ALA A 59 6.78 8.71 5.70
CA ALA A 59 7.83 7.73 5.42
C ALA A 59 9.04 8.32 4.66
N LYS A 60 9.22 9.64 4.67
CA LYS A 60 10.24 10.34 3.87
C LYS A 60 11.66 9.78 4.04
N ASN A 61 11.98 9.35 5.26
CA ASN A 61 13.30 8.82 5.64
C ASN A 61 13.28 7.31 5.91
N THR A 62 12.25 6.61 5.43
CA THR A 62 12.01 5.20 5.71
C THR A 62 11.75 4.47 4.39
N PRO A 63 12.28 3.26 4.18
CA PRO A 63 11.93 2.46 3.01
C PRO A 63 10.41 2.27 2.94
N PHE A 64 9.80 2.66 1.82
CA PHE A 64 8.36 2.57 1.61
C PHE A 64 8.05 2.01 0.23
N ILE A 65 7.08 1.10 0.16
CA ILE A 65 6.43 0.68 -1.08
C ILE A 65 4.93 0.89 -0.90
N GLY A 66 4.29 1.49 -1.91
CA GLY A 66 2.84 1.63 -1.98
C GLY A 66 2.26 0.71 -3.05
N VAL A 67 1.21 -0.04 -2.71
CA VAL A 67 0.50 -0.92 -3.63
C VAL A 67 -0.98 -0.54 -3.63
N VAL A 68 -1.59 -0.43 -4.80
CA VAL A 68 -3.05 -0.48 -4.92
C VAL A 68 -3.43 -1.84 -5.49
N LEU A 69 -4.21 -2.60 -4.71
CA LEU A 69 -4.83 -3.84 -5.14
C LEU A 69 -6.18 -3.54 -5.79
N TYR A 70 -6.36 -3.96 -7.04
CA TYR A 70 -7.57 -3.63 -7.81
C TYR A 70 -8.11 -4.82 -8.59
N THR A 71 -9.33 -4.71 -9.14
CA THR A 71 -10.04 -5.84 -9.78
C THR A 71 -9.74 -6.02 -11.26
N GLY A 72 -8.81 -5.24 -11.82
CA GLY A 72 -8.30 -5.47 -13.17
C GLY A 72 -7.32 -6.64 -13.23
N SER A 73 -6.63 -6.77 -14.36
CA SER A 73 -5.78 -7.92 -14.66
C SER A 73 -4.30 -7.59 -14.82
N GLU A 74 -3.93 -6.31 -14.87
CA GLU A 74 -2.56 -5.89 -15.20
C GLU A 74 -1.80 -5.38 -13.98
N SER A 75 -0.52 -5.72 -13.91
CA SER A 75 0.41 -5.12 -12.96
C SER A 75 1.13 -3.94 -13.60
N GLY A 76 1.35 -2.85 -12.86
CA GLY A 76 1.97 -1.65 -13.40
C GLY A 76 2.74 -0.84 -12.38
N SER A 77 3.82 -0.19 -12.82
CA SER A 77 4.53 0.83 -12.04
C SER A 77 3.80 2.17 -12.19
N MET A 78 3.49 2.81 -11.07
CA MET A 78 2.73 4.07 -10.99
C MET A 78 3.61 5.22 -10.47
N GLY A 79 4.90 5.13 -10.77
CA GLY A 79 5.93 6.05 -10.32
C GLY A 79 6.79 5.47 -9.19
N LYS A 80 7.56 6.34 -8.52
CA LYS A 80 8.59 5.94 -7.56
C LYS A 80 8.02 5.08 -6.42
N GLN A 81 8.31 3.78 -6.43
CA GLN A 81 7.91 2.82 -5.38
C GLN A 81 6.39 2.68 -5.22
N LEU A 82 5.62 2.95 -6.27
CA LEU A 82 4.16 2.82 -6.29
C LEU A 82 3.75 1.84 -7.37
N HIS A 83 2.86 0.90 -7.03
CA HIS A 83 2.50 -0.21 -7.92
C HIS A 83 1.00 -0.46 -7.93
N ALA A 84 0.43 -0.66 -9.12
CA ALA A 84 -0.90 -1.25 -9.27
C ALA A 84 -0.73 -2.76 -9.44
N MET A 85 -1.49 -3.55 -8.68
CA MET A 85 -1.43 -5.02 -8.72
C MET A 85 -2.85 -5.60 -8.74
N PRO A 86 -3.14 -6.56 -9.62
CA PRO A 86 -4.46 -7.19 -9.64
C PRO A 86 -4.63 -8.01 -8.36
N MET A 87 -5.84 -8.00 -7.77
CA MET A 87 -6.13 -8.79 -6.55
C MET A 87 -5.86 -10.28 -6.76
N SER A 88 -6.01 -10.78 -7.99
CA SER A 88 -5.71 -12.16 -8.37
C SER A 88 -4.23 -12.52 -8.19
N ALA A 89 -3.31 -11.54 -8.12
CA ALA A 89 -1.88 -11.80 -7.86
C ALA A 89 -1.61 -12.35 -6.45
N LEU A 90 -2.53 -12.17 -5.49
CA LEU A 90 -2.37 -12.72 -4.13
C LEU A 90 -2.44 -14.25 -4.07
N TRP A 91 -2.94 -14.89 -5.13
CA TRP A 91 -3.33 -16.30 -5.18
C TRP A 91 -2.60 -17.04 -6.30
N GLN A 92 -1.87 -16.31 -7.15
CA GLN A 92 -1.03 -16.88 -8.20
C GLN A 92 0.33 -17.23 -7.60
N THR A 93 0.68 -18.50 -7.67
CA THR A 93 1.91 -19.08 -7.11
C THR A 93 2.87 -19.44 -8.23
#